data_AF-A0A534SJD4-F1
#
_entry.id   AF-A0A534SJD4-F1
#
_cell.length_a   1.000
_cell.length_b   1.000
_cell.length_c   1.000
_cell.angle_alpha   90.00
_cell.angle_beta   90.00
_cell.angle_gamma   90.00
#
_symmetry.space_group_name_H-M   'P 1'
#
loop_
_entity.id
_entity.type
_entity.pdbx_description
1 polymer ?
#
loop_
_entity_poly.entity_id
_entity_poly.type
_entity_poly.pdbx_seq_one_letter_code
_entity_poly.pdbx_strand_id
1 'polypeptide(L)'
;MKTTKTLLLTIFAVSATAQMAAGESHAISDLKAGQQRQAVARLKAAEENLARRADQTKGGARQVLLLEQQRVNGLIEDLERGKPVAPDEIDRALQRAEQGTP
;
A
#
# COMPACT_ATOMS: atom_id res chain seq x y z
N MET A 1 21.56 69.69 4.43
CA MET A 1 21.02 69.15 5.70
C MET A 1 19.50 69.26 5.70
N LYS A 2 18.79 68.12 5.66
CA LYS A 2 17.49 67.87 6.31
C LYS A 2 17.06 66.43 5.98
N THR A 3 17.07 65.61 7.02
CA THR A 3 16.69 64.20 7.11
C THR A 3 15.18 64.06 7.17
N THR A 4 14.55 63.17 6.41
CA THR A 4 13.36 62.45 6.89
C THR A 4 13.22 61.10 6.18
N LYS A 5 13.32 60.05 7.00
CA LYS A 5 13.00 58.66 6.69
C LYS A 5 11.52 58.55 6.33
N THR A 6 11.18 57.94 5.20
CA THR A 6 9.82 57.42 4.98
C THR A 6 9.92 55.91 4.83
N LEU A 7 9.46 55.29 5.91
CA LEU A 7 9.49 53.89 6.26
C LEU A 7 8.44 53.11 5.44
N LEU A 8 8.86 51.94 4.96
CA LEU A 8 8.10 50.70 4.70
C LEU A 8 6.59 50.69 4.97
N LEU A 9 5.80 50.21 3.99
CA LEU A 9 4.76 49.20 4.25
C LEU A 9 4.30 48.48 2.97
N THR A 10 5.13 47.56 2.45
CA THR A 10 4.67 46.57 1.45
C THR A 10 4.01 45.43 2.21
N ILE A 11 2.68 45.51 2.41
CA ILE A 11 1.92 44.43 3.03
C ILE A 11 1.85 43.26 2.04
N PHE A 12 2.50 42.16 2.41
CA PHE A 12 2.48 40.88 1.73
C PHE A 12 1.10 40.24 1.91
N ALA A 13 0.22 40.36 0.91
CA ALA A 13 -1.09 39.73 0.90
C ALA A 13 -1.07 38.43 0.07
N VAL A 14 -0.41 37.37 0.57
CA VAL A 14 -0.54 36.01 0.00
C VAL A 14 -0.39 34.96 1.11
N SER A 15 -1.44 34.75 1.89
CA SER A 15 -1.49 33.68 2.91
C SER A 15 -2.86 33.02 2.98
N ALA A 16 -3.51 32.74 1.84
CA ALA A 16 -4.81 32.05 1.82
C ALA A 16 -4.82 30.73 1.04
N THR A 17 -3.72 30.35 0.38
CA THR A 17 -3.63 29.11 -0.41
C THR A 17 -2.97 27.94 0.31
N ALA A 18 -2.33 28.15 1.47
CA ALA A 18 -1.58 27.09 2.17
C ALA A 18 -2.49 26.07 2.90
N GLN A 19 -3.75 26.39 3.16
CA GLN A 19 -4.63 25.54 3.97
C GLN A 19 -5.36 24.46 3.16
N MET A 20 -5.46 24.61 1.83
CA MET A 20 -6.11 23.62 0.98
C MET A 20 -5.21 22.40 0.67
N ALA A 21 -3.90 22.59 0.58
CA ALA A 21 -2.95 21.49 0.31
C ALA A 21 -2.82 20.48 1.48
N ALA A 22 -3.07 20.91 2.72
CA ALA A 22 -2.95 20.04 3.90
C ALA A 22 -4.14 19.08 4.05
N GLY A 23 -5.36 19.51 3.69
CA GLY A 23 -6.55 18.65 3.75
C GLY A 23 -6.56 17.55 2.69
N GLU A 24 -6.09 17.86 1.49
CA GLU A 24 -5.97 16.87 0.39
C GLU A 24 -4.96 15.78 0.72
N SER A 25 -3.85 16.12 1.38
CA SER A 25 -2.80 15.16 1.73
C SER A 25 -3.27 14.11 2.75
N HIS A 26 -4.15 14.46 3.68
CA HIS A 26 -4.71 13.51 4.64
C HIS A 26 -5.72 12.56 3.98
N ALA A 27 -6.63 13.09 3.16
CA ALA A 27 -7.60 12.27 2.44
C ALA A 27 -6.92 11.26 1.50
N ILE A 28 -5.87 11.66 0.78
CA ILE A 28 -5.10 10.76 -0.09
C ILE A 28 -4.37 9.68 0.71
N SER A 29 -3.83 10.03 1.88
CA SER A 29 -3.14 9.08 2.76
C SER A 29 -4.11 8.04 3.33
N ASP A 30 -5.31 8.44 3.73
CA ASP A 30 -6.34 7.53 4.24
C ASP A 30 -6.87 6.59 3.14
N LEU A 31 -7.05 7.10 1.91
CA LEU A 31 -7.41 6.28 0.76
C LEU A 31 -6.34 5.21 0.49
N LYS A 32 -5.06 5.58 0.51
CA LYS A 32 -3.95 4.65 0.32
C LYS A 32 -3.87 3.61 1.44
N ALA A 33 -4.07 4.01 2.69
CA ALA A 33 -4.12 3.10 3.82
C ALA A 33 -5.31 2.12 3.73
N GLY A 34 -6.47 2.60 3.26
CA GLY A 34 -7.64 1.76 2.99
C GLY A 34 -7.39 0.71 1.91
N GLN A 35 -6.77 1.12 0.80
CA GLN A 35 -6.38 0.22 -0.30
C GLN A 35 -5.38 -0.85 0.17
N GLN A 36 -4.38 -0.45 0.95
CA GLN A 36 -3.38 -1.36 1.50
C GLN A 36 -4.01 -2.39 2.44
N ARG A 37 -4.92 -1.98 3.33
CA ARG A 37 -5.67 -2.90 4.21
C ARG A 37 -6.51 -3.89 3.41
N GLN A 38 -7.15 -3.43 2.34
CA GLN A 38 -7.92 -4.31 1.47
C GLN A 38 -7.04 -5.33 0.74
N ALA A 39 -5.87 -4.91 0.24
CA ALA A 39 -4.90 -5.80 -0.38
C ALA A 39 -4.41 -6.88 0.60
N VAL A 40 -4.03 -6.49 1.82
CA VAL A 40 -3.63 -7.43 2.87
C VAL A 40 -4.73 -8.45 3.18
N ALA A 41 -5.99 -8.00 3.31
CA ALA A 41 -7.11 -8.89 3.57
C ALA A 41 -7.31 -9.93 2.45
N ARG A 42 -7.19 -9.52 1.18
CA ARG A 42 -7.29 -10.43 0.03
C ARG A 42 -6.14 -11.44 0.00
N LEU A 43 -4.91 -10.99 0.26
CA LEU A 43 -3.74 -11.87 0.30
C LEU A 43 -3.85 -12.89 1.45
N LYS A 44 -4.32 -12.50 2.63
CA LYS A 44 -4.56 -13.42 3.76
C LYS A 44 -5.59 -14.51 3.42
N ALA A 45 -6.68 -14.14 2.74
CA ALA A 45 -7.66 -15.12 2.28
C ALA A 45 -7.05 -16.11 1.26
N ALA A 46 -6.18 -15.62 0.36
CA ALA A 46 -5.45 -16.46 -0.59
C ALA A 46 -4.46 -17.39 0.10
N GLU A 47 -3.72 -16.91 1.10
CA GLU A 47 -2.80 -17.71 1.92
C GLU A 47 -3.52 -18.85 2.63
N GLU A 48 -4.68 -18.57 3.24
CA GLU A 48 -5.50 -19.58 3.91
C GLU A 48 -6.02 -20.64 2.91
N ASN A 49 -6.42 -20.20 1.71
CA ASN A 49 -6.83 -21.12 0.66
C ASN A 49 -5.67 -22.04 0.23
N LEU A 50 -4.48 -21.48 0.01
CA LEU A 50 -3.26 -22.24 -0.29
C LEU A 50 -2.94 -23.25 0.82
N ALA A 51 -3.08 -22.86 2.09
CA ALA A 51 -2.90 -23.74 3.25
C ALA A 51 -3.84 -24.96 3.17
N ARG A 52 -5.14 -24.70 3.03
CA ARG A 52 -6.17 -25.77 2.95
C ARG A 52 -5.90 -26.72 1.79
N ARG A 53 -5.48 -26.19 0.64
CA ARG A 53 -5.14 -27.01 -0.54
C ARG A 53 -3.87 -27.82 -0.33
N ALA A 54 -2.86 -27.25 0.31
CA ALA A 54 -1.61 -27.95 0.64
C ALA A 54 -1.86 -29.11 1.60
N ASP A 55 -2.79 -28.96 2.55
CA ASP A 55 -3.19 -30.04 3.47
C ASP A 55 -3.93 -31.18 2.78
N GLN A 56 -4.64 -30.88 1.69
CA GLN A 56 -5.36 -31.86 0.86
C GLN A 56 -4.47 -32.48 -0.23
N THR A 57 -3.28 -31.93 -0.48
CA THR A 57 -2.37 -32.35 -1.55
C THR A 57 -1.18 -33.12 -0.97
N LYS A 58 -0.63 -34.08 -1.73
CA LYS A 58 0.55 -34.85 -1.33
C LYS A 58 1.67 -34.72 -2.36
N GLY A 59 2.90 -35.04 -1.94
CA GLY A 59 4.06 -35.08 -2.83
C GLY A 59 4.48 -33.71 -3.38
N GLY A 60 5.04 -33.68 -4.58
CA GLY A 60 5.62 -32.47 -5.19
C GLY A 60 4.63 -31.31 -5.34
N ALA A 61 3.37 -31.60 -5.67
CA ALA A 61 2.33 -30.58 -5.78
C ALA A 61 2.06 -29.85 -4.44
N ARG A 62 2.17 -30.54 -3.30
CA ARG A 62 2.09 -29.91 -1.98
C ARG A 62 3.22 -28.91 -1.78
N GLN A 63 4.43 -29.25 -2.21
CA GLN A 63 5.59 -28.38 -2.03
C GLN A 63 5.48 -27.11 -2.87
N VAL A 64 4.90 -27.20 -4.07
CA VAL A 64 4.60 -26.02 -4.90
C VAL A 64 3.61 -25.10 -4.21
N LEU A 65 2.53 -25.65 -3.63
CA LEU A 65 1.54 -24.86 -2.88
C LEU A 65 2.15 -24.18 -1.64
N LEU A 66 3.05 -24.85 -0.91
CA LEU A 66 3.73 -24.26 0.25
C LEU A 66 4.70 -23.13 -0.15
N LEU A 67 5.39 -23.26 -1.28
CA LEU A 67 6.24 -22.19 -1.80
C LEU A 67 5.42 -20.97 -2.21
N GLU A 68 4.26 -21.17 -2.83
CA GLU A 68 3.37 -20.06 -3.18
C GLU A 68 2.76 -19.42 -1.92
N GLN A 69 2.43 -20.21 -0.89
CA GLN A 69 2.00 -19.70 0.40
C GLN A 69 3.07 -18.79 1.03
N GLN A 70 4.34 -19.22 1.04
CA GLN A 70 5.45 -18.40 1.54
C GLN A 70 5.62 -17.10 0.75
N ARG A 71 5.44 -17.15 -0.58
CA ARG A 71 5.48 -15.94 -1.41
C ARG A 71 4.37 -14.95 -1.04
N VAL A 72 3.14 -15.44 -0.90
CA VAL A 72 1.99 -14.60 -0.50
C VAL A 72 2.22 -13.99 0.87
N ASN A 73 2.72 -14.78 1.84
CA ASN A 73 3.05 -14.28 3.17
C ASN A 73 4.12 -13.18 3.14
N GLY A 74 5.16 -13.32 2.30
CA GLY A 74 6.16 -12.26 2.12
C GLY A 74 5.56 -10.93 1.64
N LEU A 75 4.61 -10.97 0.71
CA LEU A 75 3.89 -9.78 0.24
C LEU A 75 3.01 -9.16 1.34
N ILE A 76 2.37 -10.00 2.16
CA ILE A 76 1.60 -9.55 3.33
C ILE A 76 2.53 -8.82 4.31
N GLU A 77 3.67 -9.40 4.67
CA GLU A 77 4.63 -8.78 5.58
C GLU A 77 5.16 -7.45 5.04
N ASP A 78 5.47 -7.38 3.76
CA ASP A 78 5.96 -6.14 3.13
C ASP A 78 4.89 -5.05 3.18
N LEU A 79 3.64 -5.38 2.84
CA LEU A 79 2.52 -4.45 2.98
C LEU A 79 2.27 -4.05 4.45
N GLU A 80 2.31 -4.97 5.41
CA GLU A 80 2.10 -4.64 6.83
C GLU A 80 3.21 -3.76 7.41
N ARG A 81 4.46 -3.93 6.94
CA ARG A 81 5.60 -3.06 7.27
C ARG A 81 5.56 -1.71 6.54
N GLY A 82 4.55 -1.47 5.70
CA GLY A 82 4.41 -0.24 4.92
C GLY A 82 5.39 -0.13 3.75
N LYS A 83 6.01 -1.25 3.32
CA LYS A 83 6.79 -1.25 2.09
C LYS A 83 5.87 -1.13 0.88
N PRO A 84 6.28 -0.35 -0.13
CA PRO A 84 5.53 -0.28 -1.38
C PRO A 84 5.63 -1.61 -2.12
N VAL A 85 4.48 -2.22 -2.38
CA VAL A 85 4.34 -3.38 -3.26
C VAL A 85 3.52 -2.94 -4.46
N ALA A 86 3.92 -3.35 -5.67
CA ALA A 86 3.19 -2.98 -6.88
C ALA A 86 1.81 -3.66 -6.91
N PRO A 87 0.73 -2.96 -7.32
CA PRO A 87 -0.60 -3.56 -7.47
C PRO A 87 -0.58 -4.82 -8.37
N ASP A 88 0.16 -4.76 -9.49
CA ASP A 88 0.30 -5.90 -10.40
C ASP A 88 0.95 -7.13 -9.74
N GLU A 89 1.81 -6.93 -8.75
CA GLU A 89 2.43 -8.02 -8.01
C GLU A 89 1.43 -8.71 -7.09
N ILE A 90 0.56 -7.94 -6.44
CA ILE A 90 -0.56 -8.43 -5.63
C ILE A 90 -1.52 -9.21 -6.53
N ASP A 91 -1.93 -8.65 -7.67
CA ASP A 91 -2.85 -9.31 -8.59
C ASP A 91 -2.27 -10.61 -9.14
N ARG A 92 -0.98 -10.63 -9.50
CA ARG A 92 -0.29 -11.87 -9.94
C ARG A 92 -0.20 -12.92 -8.83
N ALA A 93 -0.03 -12.51 -7.57
CA ALA A 93 -0.01 -13.44 -6.45
C ALA A 93 -1.40 -14.04 -6.19
N LEU A 94 -2.44 -13.21 -6.21
CA LEU A 94 -3.83 -13.66 -6.08
C LEU A 94 -4.21 -14.62 -7.21
N GLN A 95 -3.91 -14.27 -8.46
CA GLN A 95 -4.22 -15.11 -9.62
C GLN A 95 -3.53 -16.47 -9.54
N ARG A 96 -2.26 -16.52 -9.11
CA ARG A 96 -1.54 -17.79 -8.93
C ARG A 96 -2.12 -18.64 -7.80
N ALA A 97 -2.51 -18.00 -6.69
CA ALA A 97 -3.13 -18.68 -5.57
C ALA A 97 -4.49 -19.30 -5.94
N GLU A 98 -5.27 -18.64 -6.79
CA GLU A 98 -6.52 -19.15 -7.34
C GLU A 98 -6.29 -20.31 -8.32
N GLN A 99 -5.43 -20.10 -9.32
CA GLN A 99 -5.14 -21.10 -10.34
C GLN A 99 -4.48 -22.36 -9.77
N GLY A 100 -3.80 -22.22 -8.63
CA GLY A 100 -3.25 -23.37 -7.94
C GLY A 100 -2.00 -23.94 -8.57
N THR A 101 -1.20 -23.10 -9.20
CA THR A 101 -0.06 -23.47 -10.04
C THR A 101 -0.40 -24.43 -11.19
N PRO A 102 0.31 -24.34 -12.33
CA PRO A 102 -0.06 -25.04 -13.57
C PRO A 102 -0.11 -26.57 -13.45
#